data_AF-A0A1B3PED5-F1
#
_entry.id   AF-A0A1B3PED5-F1
#
_cell.length_a   1.000
_cell.length_b   1.000
_cell.length_c   1.000
_cell.angle_alpha   90.00
_cell.angle_beta   90.00
_cell.angle_gamma   90.00
#
_symmetry.space_group_name_H-M   'P 1'
#
loop_
_entity.id
_entity.type
_entity.pdbx_description
1 polymer ?
#
loop_
_entity_poly.entity_id
_entity_poly.type
_entity_poly.pdbx_seq_one_letter_code
_entity_poly.pdbx_strand_id
1 'polypeptide(L)'
;IGLINSLSTYARINEYGFIETPYRRVDPETGVVTDKIDYLTADEEENYVVAQANEPLTEDGRLASEEIIVRRREDVIAVPRDRIDYMDVSPKQVVSVATALIPFLENDDANRALMGANMQRQAVPLLVTDSPYVGTGIEHQAAKDSGVCVVSRHNGIVERVTAKEVWVRQETEVDGRLVRGDVAKYRLTKFTRSNQNTCVNQRPIVREGQRVKVGDILADGPATQNGELALGRNVLVAFMTWEGYNYEDAILLSEKMVKEDVYTSIHIEEYELEARDTKLGPE
;
A
#
# COMPACT_ATOMS: atom_id res chain seq x y z
N ILE A 1 4.47 -20.75 13.79
CA ILE A 1 3.44 -20.02 13.00
C ILE A 1 2.54 -19.31 14.00
N GLY A 2 2.21 -18.02 13.78
CA GLY A 2 1.32 -17.24 14.68
C GLY A 2 1.99 -16.35 15.73
N LEU A 3 3.34 -16.36 15.84
CA LEU A 3 4.08 -15.51 16.78
C LEU A 3 4.42 -14.12 16.22
N ILE A 4 4.45 -14.00 14.89
CA ILE A 4 4.69 -12.75 14.18
C ILE A 4 3.46 -12.49 13.34
N ASN A 5 2.75 -11.42 13.67
CA ASN A 5 1.55 -10.98 12.97
C ASN A 5 1.77 -9.58 12.41
N SER A 6 0.99 -9.22 11.39
CA SER A 6 0.98 -7.87 10.82
C SER A 6 -0.26 -7.14 11.30
N LEU A 7 -0.14 -5.83 11.52
CA LEU A 7 -1.28 -4.97 11.84
C LEU A 7 -2.23 -4.92 10.64
N SER A 8 -3.54 -4.85 10.92
CA SER A 8 -4.55 -4.69 9.86
C SER A 8 -4.57 -3.27 9.31
N THR A 9 -5.22 -3.08 8.16
CA THR A 9 -5.13 -1.85 7.36
C THR A 9 -5.56 -0.57 8.09
N TYR A 10 -6.56 -0.65 8.98
CA TYR A 10 -7.07 0.52 9.71
C TYR A 10 -6.87 0.46 11.23
N ALA A 11 -6.23 -0.60 11.73
CA ALA A 11 -5.95 -0.69 13.16
C ALA A 11 -4.88 0.33 13.56
N ARG A 12 -5.01 0.86 14.78
CA ARG A 12 -4.02 1.75 15.38
C ARG A 12 -3.77 1.36 16.84
N ILE A 13 -2.69 1.88 17.41
CA ILE A 13 -2.33 1.66 18.81
C ILE A 13 -2.71 2.91 19.60
N ASN A 14 -3.49 2.75 20.66
CA ASN A 14 -3.89 3.85 21.52
C ASN A 14 -2.77 4.26 22.51
N GLU A 15 -3.01 5.30 23.30
CA GLU A 15 -2.02 5.85 24.25
C GLU A 15 -1.57 4.85 25.34
N TYR A 16 -2.37 3.81 25.60
CA TYR A 16 -2.10 2.77 26.59
C TYR A 16 -1.44 1.51 25.98
N GLY A 17 -1.24 1.49 24.66
CA GLY A 17 -0.62 0.36 23.95
C GLY A 17 -1.60 -0.73 23.51
N PHE A 18 -2.92 -0.49 23.59
CA PHE A 18 -3.92 -1.42 23.06
C PHE A 18 -4.20 -1.16 21.58
N ILE A 19 -4.53 -2.23 20.86
CA ILE A 19 -4.96 -2.14 19.46
C ILE A 19 -6.44 -1.76 19.45
N GLU A 20 -6.78 -0.77 18.63
CA GLU A 20 -8.15 -0.32 18.40
C GLU A 20 -8.47 -0.26 16.91
N THR A 21 -9.72 -0.56 16.56
CA THR A 21 -10.24 -0.57 15.19
C THR A 21 -11.40 0.41 15.02
N PRO A 22 -11.54 1.04 13.85
CA PRO A 22 -12.60 2.01 13.61
C PRO A 22 -13.93 1.32 13.29
N TYR A 23 -15.01 1.84 13.85
CA TYR A 23 -16.38 1.43 13.57
C TYR A 23 -17.27 2.66 13.31
N ARG A 24 -18.23 2.53 12.40
CA ARG A 24 -19.27 3.54 12.18
C ARG A 24 -20.36 3.36 13.22
N ARG A 25 -20.72 4.45 13.90
CA ARG A 25 -21.76 4.42 14.92
C ARG A 25 -23.15 4.40 14.31
N VAL A 26 -24.01 3.51 14.77
CA VAL A 26 -25.45 3.55 14.50
C VAL A 26 -26.13 4.41 15.56
N ASP A 27 -26.94 5.34 15.11
CA ASP A 27 -27.72 6.19 16.01
C ASP A 27 -28.83 5.36 16.69
N PRO A 28 -28.84 5.24 18.04
CA PRO A 28 -29.83 4.44 18.76
C PRO A 28 -31.27 4.92 18.62
N GLU A 29 -31.48 6.22 18.35
CA GLU A 29 -32.82 6.80 18.26
C GLU A 29 -33.39 6.67 16.84
N THR A 30 -32.54 6.78 15.82
CA THR A 30 -32.97 6.87 14.43
C THR A 30 -32.71 5.62 13.60
N GLY A 31 -31.83 4.72 14.08
CA GLY A 31 -31.37 3.52 13.38
C GLY A 31 -30.53 3.80 12.13
N VAL A 32 -30.01 5.04 12.01
CA VAL A 32 -29.22 5.50 10.86
C VAL A 32 -27.73 5.24 11.14
N VAL A 33 -27.03 4.69 10.14
CA VAL A 33 -25.58 4.53 10.20
C VAL A 33 -24.93 5.89 9.94
N THR A 34 -24.27 6.44 10.95
CA THR A 34 -23.66 7.77 10.88
C THR A 34 -22.26 7.72 10.26
N ASP A 35 -21.76 8.90 9.88
CA ASP A 35 -20.35 9.08 9.45
C ASP A 35 -19.40 9.30 10.64
N LYS A 36 -19.91 9.21 11.88
CA LYS A 36 -19.10 9.27 13.08
C LYS A 36 -18.37 7.95 13.25
N ILE A 37 -17.04 8.02 13.25
CA ILE A 37 -16.14 6.88 13.45
C ILE A 37 -15.66 6.91 14.90
N ASP A 38 -15.97 5.87 15.64
CA ASP A 38 -15.43 5.62 16.97
C ASP A 38 -14.41 4.49 16.87
N TYR A 39 -13.23 4.67 17.48
CA TYR A 39 -12.23 3.61 17.59
C TYR A 39 -12.47 2.86 18.89
N LEU A 40 -12.63 1.55 18.78
CA LEU A 40 -12.93 0.69 19.92
C LEU A 40 -11.79 -0.28 20.16
N THR A 41 -11.45 -0.49 21.43
CA THR A 41 -10.59 -1.59 21.86
C THR A 41 -11.37 -2.90 21.91
N ALA A 42 -10.67 -4.03 22.04
CA ALA A 42 -11.30 -5.35 22.07
C ALA A 42 -12.31 -5.50 23.22
N ASP A 43 -12.01 -4.96 24.40
CA ASP A 43 -12.89 -4.99 25.58
C ASP A 43 -14.13 -4.11 25.42
N GLU A 44 -14.00 -2.99 24.69
CA GLU A 44 -15.14 -2.14 24.36
C GLU A 44 -16.05 -2.80 23.33
N GLU A 45 -15.48 -3.37 22.26
CA GLU A 45 -16.22 -4.05 21.18
C GLU A 45 -17.11 -5.19 21.71
N GLU A 46 -16.64 -5.96 22.70
CA GLU A 46 -17.39 -7.10 23.28
C GLU A 46 -18.78 -6.74 23.84
N ASN A 47 -19.00 -5.46 24.15
CA ASN A 47 -20.27 -4.97 24.69
C ASN A 47 -21.28 -4.60 23.60
N TYR A 48 -20.86 -4.50 22.35
CA TYR A 48 -21.66 -4.00 21.24
C TYR A 48 -21.99 -5.09 20.21
N VAL A 49 -22.99 -4.80 19.39
CA VAL A 49 -23.38 -5.62 18.25
C VAL A 49 -22.94 -4.95 16.96
N VAL A 50 -22.05 -5.62 16.22
CA VAL A 50 -21.39 -5.05 15.03
C VAL A 50 -21.89 -5.69 13.74
N ALA A 51 -22.39 -4.87 12.82
CA ALA A 51 -22.79 -5.27 11.48
C ALA A 51 -21.62 -5.25 10.48
N GLN A 52 -21.71 -6.09 9.45
CA GLN A 52 -20.69 -6.18 8.40
C GLN A 52 -20.71 -4.96 7.47
N ALA A 53 -19.56 -4.62 6.89
CA ALA A 53 -19.41 -3.44 6.02
C ALA A 53 -20.15 -3.55 4.68
N ASN A 54 -20.49 -4.76 4.24
CA ASN A 54 -21.16 -5.05 2.98
C ASN A 54 -22.69 -5.10 3.08
N GLU A 55 -23.25 -4.91 4.28
CA GLU A 55 -24.71 -4.90 4.46
C GLU A 55 -25.33 -3.71 3.71
N PRO A 56 -26.35 -3.92 2.85
CA PRO A 56 -26.95 -2.85 2.07
C PRO A 56 -27.63 -1.79 2.94
N LEU A 57 -27.35 -0.52 2.62
CA LEU A 57 -27.97 0.66 3.23
C LEU A 57 -29.03 1.25 2.28
N THR A 58 -30.07 1.84 2.86
CA THR A 58 -31.07 2.66 2.15
C THR A 58 -30.51 4.05 1.84
N GLU A 59 -31.20 4.84 1.00
CA GLU A 59 -30.82 6.22 0.69
C GLU A 59 -30.75 7.13 1.93
N ASP A 60 -31.56 6.84 2.94
CA ASP A 60 -31.57 7.54 4.24
C ASP A 60 -30.47 7.06 5.20
N GLY A 61 -29.59 6.14 4.77
CA GLY A 61 -28.50 5.61 5.58
C GLY A 61 -28.93 4.56 6.62
N ARG A 62 -30.13 4.00 6.51
CA ARG A 62 -30.60 2.89 7.38
C ARG A 62 -30.24 1.55 6.78
N LEU A 63 -30.20 0.51 7.60
CA LEU A 63 -29.99 -0.85 7.13
C LEU A 63 -31.26 -1.38 6.42
N ALA A 64 -31.08 -1.88 5.18
CA ALA A 64 -32.19 -2.26 4.32
C ALA A 64 -32.90 -3.54 4.80
N SER A 65 -32.13 -4.53 5.25
CA SER A 65 -32.62 -5.82 5.74
C SER A 65 -33.23 -5.70 7.14
N GLU A 66 -34.26 -6.50 7.44
CA GLU A 66 -34.87 -6.55 8.78
C GLU A 66 -34.05 -7.38 9.76
N GLU A 67 -33.50 -8.50 9.29
CA GLU A 67 -32.56 -9.35 10.02
C GLU A 67 -31.19 -9.28 9.38
N ILE A 68 -30.17 -9.07 10.22
CA ILE A 68 -28.80 -8.82 9.78
C ILE A 68 -27.86 -9.77 10.51
N ILE A 69 -26.92 -10.33 9.76
CA ILE A 69 -25.87 -11.16 10.32
C ILE A 69 -24.83 -10.24 10.97
N VAL A 70 -24.69 -10.37 12.28
CA VAL A 70 -23.82 -9.53 13.10
C VAL A 70 -22.82 -10.38 13.85
N ARG A 71 -21.69 -9.76 14.22
CA ARG A 71 -20.75 -10.31 15.19
C ARG A 71 -21.09 -9.75 16.57
N ARG A 72 -21.22 -10.64 17.55
CA ARG A 72 -21.31 -10.27 18.97
C ARG A 72 -20.40 -11.20 19.77
N ARG A 73 -19.33 -10.65 20.34
CA ARG A 73 -18.26 -11.43 20.96
C ARG A 73 -17.72 -12.47 19.95
N GLU A 74 -17.75 -13.75 20.30
CA GLU A 74 -17.29 -14.85 19.45
C GLU A 74 -18.39 -15.41 18.53
N ASP A 75 -19.66 -15.00 18.74
CA ASP A 75 -20.80 -15.56 18.02
C ASP A 75 -21.17 -14.74 16.78
N VAL A 76 -21.56 -15.45 15.72
CA VAL A 76 -22.18 -14.88 14.52
C VAL A 76 -23.66 -15.23 14.55
N ILE A 77 -24.50 -14.23 14.78
CA ILE A 77 -25.95 -14.38 14.97
C ILE A 77 -26.73 -13.46 14.03
N ALA A 78 -27.97 -13.83 13.75
CA ALA A 78 -28.92 -12.93 13.09
C ALA A 78 -29.68 -12.12 14.15
N VAL A 79 -29.71 -10.80 14.01
CA VAL A 79 -30.46 -9.90 14.90
C VAL A 79 -31.31 -8.91 14.10
N PRO A 80 -32.41 -8.39 14.69
CA PRO A 80 -33.13 -7.27 14.12
C PRO A 80 -32.25 -6.02 13.99
N ARG A 81 -32.45 -5.24 12.93
CA ARG A 81 -31.67 -4.00 12.68
C ARG A 81 -31.65 -3.01 13.84
N ASP A 82 -32.69 -2.98 14.67
CA ASP A 82 -32.82 -2.07 15.82
C ASP A 82 -31.87 -2.41 16.99
N ARG A 83 -31.20 -3.57 16.92
CA ARG A 83 -30.25 -4.04 17.96
C ARG A 83 -28.79 -3.83 17.57
N ILE A 84 -28.52 -3.07 16.51
CA ILE A 84 -27.17 -2.86 15.99
C ILE A 84 -26.63 -1.55 16.53
N ASP A 85 -25.46 -1.61 17.15
CA ASP A 85 -24.81 -0.45 17.74
C ASP A 85 -23.76 0.16 16.79
N TYR A 86 -23.05 -0.70 16.05
CA TYR A 86 -21.94 -0.31 15.19
C TYR A 86 -21.95 -1.09 13.86
N MET A 87 -21.26 -0.54 12.87
CA MET A 87 -21.02 -1.17 11.56
C MET A 87 -19.54 -1.03 11.19
N ASP A 88 -18.97 -2.08 10.59
CA ASP A 88 -17.62 -2.04 10.02
C ASP A 88 -17.46 -0.92 8.99
N VAL A 89 -16.27 -0.29 8.92
CA VAL A 89 -16.00 0.82 7.99
C VAL A 89 -15.76 0.32 6.58
N SER A 90 -15.00 -0.77 6.44
CA SER A 90 -14.60 -1.29 5.13
C SER A 90 -14.29 -2.79 5.22
N PRO A 91 -14.61 -3.60 4.20
CA PRO A 91 -14.18 -5.00 4.15
C PRO A 91 -12.65 -5.18 4.22
N LYS A 92 -11.89 -4.17 3.78
CA LYS A 92 -10.41 -4.18 3.82
C LYS A 92 -9.84 -4.05 5.24
N GLN A 93 -10.65 -3.72 6.24
CA GLN A 93 -10.18 -3.52 7.61
C GLN A 93 -9.73 -4.79 8.33
N VAL A 94 -10.20 -5.95 7.85
CA VAL A 94 -9.90 -7.25 8.46
C VAL A 94 -8.50 -7.73 8.08
N VAL A 95 -7.95 -7.26 6.95
CA VAL A 95 -6.70 -7.78 6.37
C VAL A 95 -5.55 -6.79 6.49
N SER A 96 -4.31 -7.30 6.41
CA SER A 96 -3.10 -6.48 6.37
C SER A 96 -2.92 -5.79 5.03
N VAL A 97 -2.06 -4.76 4.96
CA VAL A 97 -1.74 -4.05 3.70
C VAL A 97 -1.24 -5.01 2.61
N ALA A 98 -0.35 -5.96 2.95
CA ALA A 98 0.17 -6.93 1.99
C ALA A 98 -0.92 -7.85 1.44
N THR A 99 -1.85 -8.28 2.30
CA THR A 99 -2.99 -9.10 1.90
C THR A 99 -4.01 -8.29 1.08
N ALA A 100 -4.21 -7.02 1.42
CA ALA A 100 -5.12 -6.12 0.71
C ALA A 100 -4.67 -5.77 -0.72
N LEU A 101 -3.42 -6.05 -1.08
CA LEU A 101 -2.88 -5.91 -2.44
C LEU A 101 -3.23 -7.10 -3.35
N ILE A 102 -3.81 -8.18 -2.82
CA ILE A 102 -4.20 -9.36 -3.60
C ILE A 102 -5.59 -9.12 -4.20
N PRO A 103 -5.73 -9.03 -5.55
CA PRO A 103 -7.05 -8.98 -6.17
C PRO A 103 -7.74 -10.34 -6.07
N PHE A 104 -9.08 -10.35 -6.04
CA PHE A 104 -9.91 -11.56 -5.98
C PHE A 104 -9.67 -12.46 -4.76
N LEU A 105 -9.17 -11.88 -3.65
CA LEU A 105 -8.87 -12.58 -2.40
C LEU A 105 -10.04 -13.43 -1.88
N GLU A 106 -11.27 -13.00 -2.12
CA GLU A 106 -12.49 -13.70 -1.74
C GLU A 106 -12.67 -15.07 -2.44
N ASN A 107 -11.95 -15.31 -3.53
CA ASN A 107 -12.00 -16.55 -4.30
C ASN A 107 -10.82 -17.49 -4.00
N ASP A 108 -9.85 -17.03 -3.22
CA ASP A 108 -8.63 -17.78 -2.89
C ASP A 108 -8.73 -18.48 -1.53
N ASP A 109 -8.08 -19.63 -1.42
CA ASP A 109 -7.90 -20.30 -0.12
C ASP A 109 -6.95 -19.50 0.78
N ALA A 110 -7.21 -19.51 2.08
CA ALA A 110 -6.44 -18.78 3.07
C ALA A 110 -4.95 -19.15 3.08
N ASN A 111 -4.59 -20.42 2.83
CA ASN A 111 -3.18 -20.83 2.78
C ASN A 111 -2.46 -20.25 1.57
N ARG A 112 -3.09 -20.24 0.40
CA ARG A 112 -2.54 -19.61 -0.82
C ARG A 112 -2.47 -18.10 -0.69
N ALA A 113 -3.47 -17.46 -0.08
CA ALA A 113 -3.42 -16.03 0.23
C ALA A 113 -2.25 -15.69 1.17
N LEU A 114 -2.02 -16.50 2.21
CA LEU A 114 -0.87 -16.35 3.12
C LEU A 114 0.46 -16.48 2.36
N MET A 115 0.58 -17.48 1.49
CA MET A 115 1.77 -17.65 0.65
C MET A 115 1.98 -16.44 -0.28
N GLY A 116 0.92 -15.98 -0.95
CA GLY A 116 0.95 -14.82 -1.84
C GLY A 116 1.42 -13.54 -1.14
N ALA A 117 0.84 -13.21 0.01
CA ALA A 117 1.23 -12.03 0.80
C ALA A 117 2.71 -12.10 1.27
N ASN A 118 3.22 -13.30 1.56
CA ASN A 118 4.62 -13.49 1.92
C ASN A 118 5.57 -13.38 0.72
N MET A 119 5.18 -13.93 -0.43
CA MET A 119 5.96 -13.87 -1.67
C MET A 119 6.11 -12.44 -2.18
N GLN A 120 5.07 -11.61 -2.06
CA GLN A 120 5.13 -10.19 -2.45
C GLN A 120 6.27 -9.43 -1.75
N ARG A 121 6.53 -9.72 -0.48
CA ARG A 121 7.60 -9.06 0.29
C ARG A 121 9.01 -9.47 -0.14
N GLN A 122 9.14 -10.54 -0.91
CA GLN A 122 10.41 -11.05 -1.42
C GLN A 122 10.66 -10.62 -2.87
N ALA A 123 9.72 -9.92 -3.50
CA ALA A 123 9.86 -9.43 -4.86
C ALA A 123 11.05 -8.45 -4.96
N VAL A 124 11.93 -8.69 -5.93
CA VAL A 124 13.10 -7.85 -6.18
C VAL A 124 12.73 -6.74 -7.16
N PRO A 125 13.10 -5.47 -6.90
CA PRO A 125 12.85 -4.38 -7.83
C PRO A 125 13.51 -4.63 -9.19
N LEU A 126 12.73 -4.50 -10.26
CA LEU A 126 13.19 -4.66 -11.63
C LEU A 126 13.76 -3.36 -12.19
N LEU A 127 14.50 -3.47 -13.30
CA LEU A 127 15.02 -2.33 -14.06
C LEU A 127 13.87 -1.44 -14.58
N VAL A 128 12.82 -2.06 -15.09
CA VAL A 128 11.57 -1.43 -15.51
C VAL A 128 10.43 -2.23 -14.91
N THR A 129 9.51 -1.54 -14.23
CA THR A 129 8.33 -2.12 -13.59
C THR A 129 7.08 -1.53 -14.20
N ASP A 130 5.99 -2.30 -14.20
CA ASP A 130 4.67 -1.84 -14.63
C ASP A 130 3.67 -1.87 -13.48
N SER A 131 2.83 -0.84 -13.39
CA SER A 131 1.63 -0.88 -12.56
C SER A 131 0.77 -2.08 -12.96
N PRO A 132 0.20 -2.81 -11.99
CA PRO A 132 -0.63 -3.96 -12.29
C PRO A 132 -1.88 -3.52 -13.08
N TYR A 133 -2.22 -4.22 -14.15
CA TYR A 133 -3.47 -3.96 -14.87
C TYR A 133 -4.71 -4.28 -14.05
N VAL A 134 -4.58 -5.23 -13.12
CA VAL A 134 -5.62 -5.60 -12.15
C VAL A 134 -5.07 -5.33 -10.76
N GLY A 135 -5.51 -4.23 -10.15
CA GLY A 135 -5.13 -3.82 -8.80
C GLY A 135 -6.33 -3.72 -7.86
N THR A 136 -6.07 -3.43 -6.58
CA THR A 136 -7.10 -3.30 -5.52
C THR A 136 -7.36 -1.86 -5.10
N GLY A 137 -6.54 -0.91 -5.55
CA GLY A 137 -6.55 0.50 -5.19
C GLY A 137 -5.75 0.82 -3.92
N ILE A 138 -5.08 -0.17 -3.32
CA ILE A 138 -4.19 0.02 -2.17
C ILE A 138 -2.76 0.40 -2.60
N GLU A 139 -2.41 0.13 -3.87
CA GLU A 139 -1.09 0.30 -4.44
C GLU A 139 -0.57 1.74 -4.31
N HIS A 140 -1.43 2.72 -4.58
CA HIS A 140 -1.07 4.14 -4.48
C HIS A 140 -0.74 4.54 -3.03
N GLN A 141 -1.61 4.18 -2.09
CA GLN A 141 -1.42 4.50 -0.68
C GLN A 141 -0.20 3.78 -0.10
N ALA A 142 -0.02 2.49 -0.46
CA ALA A 142 1.15 1.71 -0.05
C ALA A 142 2.46 2.31 -0.57
N ALA A 143 2.52 2.72 -1.85
CA ALA A 143 3.69 3.38 -2.42
C ALA A 143 3.98 4.72 -1.73
N LYS A 144 2.95 5.55 -1.50
CA LYS A 144 3.07 6.85 -0.85
C LYS A 144 3.57 6.74 0.59
N ASP A 145 2.99 5.83 1.38
CA ASP A 145 3.28 5.71 2.82
C ASP A 145 4.56 4.92 3.10
N SER A 146 5.06 4.15 2.14
CA SER A 146 6.33 3.40 2.28
C SER A 146 7.56 4.29 2.47
N GLY A 147 7.47 5.57 2.10
CA GLY A 147 8.60 6.52 2.13
C GLY A 147 9.63 6.33 1.01
N VAL A 148 9.42 5.40 0.08
CA VAL A 148 10.34 5.20 -1.07
C VAL A 148 10.13 6.24 -2.16
N CYS A 149 8.90 6.76 -2.28
CA CYS A 149 8.52 7.82 -3.20
C CYS A 149 8.86 9.21 -2.63
N VAL A 150 9.16 10.16 -3.51
CA VAL A 150 9.38 11.55 -3.10
C VAL A 150 8.04 12.28 -3.13
N VAL A 151 7.54 12.68 -1.96
CA VAL A 151 6.26 13.36 -1.80
C VAL A 151 6.45 14.85 -1.61
N SER A 152 5.60 15.66 -2.27
CA SER A 152 5.62 17.11 -2.12
C SER A 152 5.13 17.55 -0.75
N ARG A 153 5.90 18.43 -0.10
CA ARG A 153 5.56 19.05 1.19
C ARG A 153 4.87 20.40 1.04
N HIS A 154 4.80 20.92 -0.19
CA HIS A 154 4.28 22.26 -0.46
C HIS A 154 3.37 22.25 -1.70
N ASN A 155 2.34 23.10 -1.68
CA ASN A 155 1.57 23.42 -2.88
C ASN A 155 2.42 24.32 -3.79
N GLY A 156 2.38 24.09 -5.10
CA GLY A 156 3.16 24.90 -6.02
C GLY A 156 3.18 24.44 -7.46
N ILE A 157 4.04 25.06 -8.25
CA ILE A 157 4.31 24.70 -9.64
C ILE A 157 5.73 24.15 -9.75
N VAL A 158 5.88 23.04 -10.46
CA VAL A 158 7.19 22.47 -10.78
C VAL A 158 7.92 23.42 -11.72
N GLU A 159 9.02 24.00 -11.25
CA GLU A 159 9.82 24.97 -12.01
C GLU A 159 10.94 24.30 -12.80
N ARG A 160 11.51 23.20 -12.28
CA ARG A 160 12.58 22.47 -12.97
C ARG A 160 12.56 21.01 -12.59
N VAL A 161 12.71 20.14 -13.59
CA VAL A 161 12.84 18.70 -13.39
C VAL A 161 14.13 18.21 -14.02
N THR A 162 14.91 17.47 -13.23
CA THR A 162 16.09 16.74 -13.73
C THR A 162 16.05 15.32 -13.20
N ALA A 163 16.89 14.44 -13.73
CA ALA A 163 16.97 13.06 -13.25
C ALA A 163 17.42 12.92 -11.78
N LYS A 164 17.99 13.97 -11.16
CA LYS A 164 18.55 13.96 -9.80
C LYS A 164 17.82 14.87 -8.82
N GLU A 165 17.03 15.81 -9.32
CA GLU A 165 16.34 16.79 -8.47
C GLU A 165 15.09 17.36 -9.15
N VAL A 166 14.09 17.66 -8.33
CA VAL A 166 12.83 18.32 -8.70
C VAL A 166 12.70 19.61 -7.89
N TRP A 167 12.45 20.72 -8.57
CA TRP A 167 12.32 22.03 -7.96
C TRP A 167 10.86 22.48 -8.06
N VAL A 168 10.24 22.75 -6.92
CA VAL A 168 8.84 23.19 -6.82
C VAL A 168 8.81 24.60 -6.27
N ARG A 169 8.32 25.54 -7.06
CA ARG A 169 8.06 26.90 -6.62
C ARG A 169 6.76 26.92 -5.84
N GLN A 170 6.85 27.30 -4.56
CA GLN A 170 5.69 27.32 -3.69
C GLN A 170 4.67 28.36 -4.18
N GLU A 171 3.40 27.99 -4.18
CA GLU A 171 2.29 28.91 -4.37
C GLU A 171 1.46 28.90 -3.09
N THR A 172 1.33 30.07 -2.45
CA THR A 172 0.52 30.26 -1.25
C THR A 172 -0.57 31.28 -1.56
N GLU A 173 -1.78 31.00 -1.13
CA GLU A 173 -2.89 31.94 -1.25
C GLU A 173 -2.86 32.91 -0.07
N VAL A 174 -2.63 34.19 -0.35
CA VAL A 174 -2.66 35.27 0.64
C VAL A 174 -3.67 36.30 0.14
N ASP A 175 -4.69 36.59 0.93
CA ASP A 175 -5.76 37.56 0.61
C ASP A 175 -6.45 37.31 -0.75
N GLY A 176 -6.70 36.03 -1.10
CA GLY A 176 -7.35 35.61 -2.35
C GLY A 176 -6.48 35.78 -3.61
N ARG A 177 -5.17 36.01 -3.45
CA ARG A 177 -4.19 36.07 -4.54
C ARG A 177 -3.13 34.99 -4.38
N LEU A 178 -2.82 34.30 -5.47
CA LEU A 178 -1.72 33.34 -5.54
C LEU A 178 -0.38 34.09 -5.54
N VAL A 179 0.34 34.01 -4.43
CA VAL A 179 1.69 34.57 -4.28
C VAL A 179 2.71 33.44 -4.49
N ARG A 180 3.72 33.71 -5.33
CA ARG A 180 4.84 32.80 -5.54
C ARG A 180 5.86 33.00 -4.43
N GLY A 181 6.09 31.96 -3.64
CA GLY A 181 7.07 31.92 -2.57
C GLY A 181 8.41 31.34 -2.99
N ASP A 182 9.09 30.76 -2.01
CA ASP A 182 10.41 30.14 -2.17
C ASP A 182 10.37 28.88 -3.05
N VAL A 183 11.55 28.48 -3.55
CA VAL A 183 11.72 27.26 -4.34
C VAL A 183 12.15 26.12 -3.41
N ALA A 184 11.28 25.14 -3.23
CA ALA A 184 11.58 23.89 -2.54
C ALA A 184 12.35 22.94 -3.48
N LYS A 185 13.50 22.44 -3.03
CA LYS A 185 14.35 21.51 -3.79
C LYS A 185 14.24 20.11 -3.22
N TYR A 186 13.84 19.16 -4.04
CA TYR A 186 13.75 17.74 -3.70
C TYR A 186 14.87 17.00 -4.43
N ARG A 187 15.79 16.38 -3.68
CA ARG A 187 16.87 15.55 -4.23
C ARG A 187 16.40 14.11 -4.37
N LEU A 188 16.73 13.49 -5.48
CA LEU A 188 16.40 12.09 -5.78
C LEU A 188 17.61 11.19 -5.52
N THR A 189 17.38 10.07 -4.86
CA THR A 189 18.38 9.02 -4.65
C THR A 189 18.60 8.26 -5.96
N LYS A 190 19.87 8.10 -6.38
CA LYS A 190 20.22 7.41 -7.63
C LYS A 190 21.20 6.28 -7.34
N PHE A 191 20.87 5.08 -7.82
CA PHE A 191 21.73 3.89 -7.80
C PHE A 191 22.43 3.65 -6.45
N THR A 192 21.67 3.73 -5.37
CA THR A 192 22.17 3.47 -4.01
C THR A 192 21.87 2.03 -3.62
N ARG A 193 22.77 1.40 -2.86
CA ARG A 193 22.63 0.03 -2.38
C ARG A 193 21.56 -0.05 -1.28
N SER A 194 20.71 -1.08 -1.33
CA SER A 194 19.83 -1.46 -0.22
C SER A 194 20.50 -2.47 0.71
N ASN A 195 19.94 -2.72 1.89
CA ASN A 195 20.46 -3.72 2.82
C ASN A 195 20.47 -5.15 2.24
N GLN A 196 19.59 -5.45 1.27
CA GLN A 196 19.52 -6.73 0.57
C GLN A 196 20.31 -6.73 -0.76
N ASN A 197 21.26 -5.81 -0.93
CA ASN A 197 22.10 -5.66 -2.13
C ASN A 197 21.32 -5.38 -3.43
N THR A 198 20.09 -4.88 -3.33
CA THR A 198 19.31 -4.42 -4.48
C THR A 198 19.57 -2.93 -4.76
N CYS A 199 19.10 -2.45 -5.91
CA CYS A 199 19.25 -1.06 -6.33
C CYS A 199 18.07 -0.18 -5.88
N VAL A 200 18.36 0.89 -5.14
CA VAL A 200 17.43 1.98 -4.84
C VAL A 200 17.68 3.12 -5.82
N ASN A 201 16.71 3.39 -6.68
CA ASN A 201 16.79 4.44 -7.69
C ASN A 201 15.44 5.12 -7.85
N GLN A 202 15.42 6.43 -7.64
CA GLN A 202 14.23 7.26 -7.79
C GLN A 202 14.18 7.92 -9.17
N ARG A 203 12.98 8.07 -9.74
CA ARG A 203 12.74 8.65 -11.07
C ARG A 203 11.64 9.71 -10.99
N PRO A 204 11.87 10.93 -11.47
CA PRO A 204 10.84 11.97 -11.45
C PRO A 204 9.67 11.56 -12.36
N ILE A 205 8.44 11.75 -11.88
CA ILE A 205 7.21 11.51 -12.64
C ILE A 205 6.54 12.81 -13.09
N VAL A 206 6.80 13.90 -12.38
CA VAL A 206 6.24 15.22 -12.70
C VAL A 206 6.97 15.89 -13.85
N ARG A 207 6.27 16.79 -14.54
CA ARG A 207 6.81 17.62 -15.63
C ARG A 207 6.95 19.07 -15.22
N GLU A 208 7.86 19.78 -15.87
CA GLU A 208 7.98 21.24 -15.72
C GLU A 208 6.65 21.93 -16.07
N GLY A 209 6.24 22.89 -15.24
CA GLY A 209 4.96 23.59 -15.34
C GLY A 209 3.77 22.88 -14.68
N GLN A 210 3.92 21.64 -14.20
CA GLN A 210 2.85 20.92 -13.53
C GLN A 210 2.55 21.53 -12.14
N ARG A 211 1.27 21.72 -11.83
CA ARG A 211 0.81 22.08 -10.49
C ARG A 211 0.77 20.85 -9.60
N VAL A 212 1.32 20.97 -8.40
CA VAL A 212 1.37 19.91 -7.39
C VAL A 212 0.83 20.42 -6.06
N LYS A 213 0.19 19.53 -5.31
CA LYS A 213 -0.32 19.77 -3.97
C LYS A 213 0.54 19.07 -2.92
N VAL A 214 0.39 19.48 -1.68
CA VAL A 214 0.92 18.73 -0.53
C VAL A 214 0.38 17.31 -0.58
N GLY A 215 1.29 16.33 -0.51
CA GLY A 215 0.94 14.92 -0.58
C GLY A 215 0.99 14.30 -1.98
N ASP A 216 1.22 15.08 -3.03
CA ASP A 216 1.41 14.53 -4.39
C ASP A 216 2.80 13.90 -4.52
N ILE A 217 2.88 12.80 -5.27
CA ILE A 217 4.15 12.12 -5.56
C ILE A 217 4.87 12.87 -6.70
N LEU A 218 6.11 13.28 -6.43
CA LEU A 218 6.99 13.98 -7.36
C LEU A 218 7.90 13.01 -8.13
N ALA A 219 8.33 11.94 -7.48
CA ALA A 219 9.19 10.93 -8.05
C ALA A 219 8.87 9.54 -7.49
N ASP A 220 8.89 8.55 -8.37
CA ASP A 220 8.80 7.13 -8.06
C ASP A 220 10.09 6.64 -7.41
N GLY A 221 9.96 5.64 -6.55
CA GLY A 221 11.05 4.87 -5.98
C GLY A 221 11.29 3.53 -6.70
N PRO A 222 12.12 2.64 -6.12
CA PRO A 222 12.23 1.27 -6.60
C PRO A 222 10.87 0.56 -6.52
N ALA A 223 10.56 -0.26 -7.52
CA ALA A 223 9.32 -1.04 -7.60
C ALA A 223 8.03 -0.20 -7.51
N THR A 224 8.04 0.98 -8.15
CA THR A 224 6.86 1.85 -8.28
C THR A 224 6.77 2.41 -9.70
N GLN A 225 5.55 2.68 -10.17
CA GLN A 225 5.29 3.32 -11.46
C GLN A 225 4.12 4.30 -11.32
N ASN A 226 4.33 5.55 -11.73
CA ASN A 226 3.33 6.63 -11.69
C ASN A 226 2.66 6.80 -10.30
N GLY A 227 3.43 6.64 -9.23
CA GLY A 227 2.95 6.77 -7.87
C GLY A 227 2.18 5.56 -7.34
N GLU A 228 2.19 4.42 -8.04
CA GLU A 228 1.61 3.16 -7.59
C GLU A 228 2.70 2.12 -7.32
N LEU A 229 2.42 1.19 -6.42
CA LEU A 229 3.28 0.04 -6.17
C LEU A 229 3.29 -0.89 -7.39
N ALA A 230 4.48 -1.14 -7.92
CA ALA A 230 4.72 -1.92 -9.12
C ALA A 230 5.86 -2.92 -8.88
N LEU A 231 5.54 -4.04 -8.23
CA LEU A 231 6.54 -5.06 -7.85
C LEU A 231 7.03 -5.92 -9.03
N GLY A 232 6.34 -5.88 -10.18
CA GLY A 232 6.60 -6.78 -11.30
C GLY A 232 6.21 -6.21 -12.67
N ARG A 233 5.81 -7.11 -13.58
CA ARG A 233 5.46 -6.82 -14.97
C ARG A 233 4.17 -7.53 -15.35
N ASN A 234 3.36 -6.91 -16.19
CA ASN A 234 2.19 -7.56 -16.79
C ASN A 234 2.64 -8.41 -17.98
N VAL A 235 2.26 -9.69 -18.00
CA VAL A 235 2.70 -10.64 -19.04
C VAL A 235 1.52 -11.44 -19.58
N LEU A 236 1.61 -11.85 -20.84
CA LEU A 236 0.62 -12.73 -21.44
C LEU A 236 0.87 -14.17 -20.99
N VAL A 237 -0.13 -14.76 -20.34
CA VAL A 237 -0.07 -16.13 -19.82
C VAL A 237 -1.13 -16.98 -20.52
N ALA A 238 -0.76 -18.20 -20.89
CA ALA A 238 -1.69 -19.19 -21.44
C ALA A 238 -1.70 -20.44 -20.56
N PHE A 239 -2.90 -20.89 -20.17
CA PHE A 239 -3.08 -22.12 -19.43
C PHE A 239 -3.23 -23.29 -20.39
N MET A 240 -2.16 -24.06 -20.58
CA MET A 240 -2.16 -25.29 -21.39
C MET A 240 -1.01 -26.19 -20.97
N THR A 241 -1.10 -27.49 -21.24
CA THR A 241 0.04 -28.40 -21.10
C THR A 241 0.95 -28.25 -22.33
N TRP A 242 2.26 -28.19 -22.12
CA TRP A 242 3.23 -28.07 -23.22
C TRP A 242 4.38 -29.04 -23.06
N GLU A 243 4.30 -30.18 -23.75
CA GLU A 243 5.37 -31.19 -23.86
C GLU A 243 6.01 -31.65 -22.52
N GLY A 244 5.29 -31.48 -21.40
CA GLY A 244 5.80 -31.79 -20.06
C GLY A 244 6.76 -30.74 -19.47
N TYR A 245 7.07 -29.65 -20.17
CA TYR A 245 7.93 -28.59 -19.63
C TYR A 245 7.29 -27.81 -18.49
N ASN A 246 5.96 -27.83 -18.40
CA ASN A 246 5.20 -27.31 -17.27
C ASN A 246 4.65 -28.42 -16.37
N TYR A 247 5.39 -29.52 -16.21
CA TYR A 247 5.08 -30.54 -15.22
C TYR A 247 5.21 -29.98 -13.79
N GLU A 248 4.30 -30.39 -12.90
CA GLU A 248 4.12 -29.80 -11.56
C GLU A 248 3.90 -28.27 -11.64
N ASP A 249 4.74 -27.48 -10.98
CA ASP A 249 4.65 -26.02 -10.89
C ASP A 249 5.72 -25.32 -11.75
N ALA A 250 6.32 -26.03 -12.71
CA ALA A 250 7.33 -25.45 -13.60
C ALA A 250 6.72 -24.43 -14.58
N ILE A 251 7.44 -23.32 -14.79
CA ILE A 251 7.01 -22.23 -15.67
C ILE A 251 7.87 -22.22 -16.93
N LEU A 252 7.23 -22.31 -18.10
CA LEU A 252 7.88 -22.12 -19.38
C LEU A 252 7.82 -20.63 -19.78
N LEU A 253 8.98 -20.04 -20.07
CA LEU A 253 9.10 -18.64 -20.47
C LEU A 253 9.47 -18.52 -21.94
N SER A 254 8.92 -17.49 -22.59
CA SER A 254 9.34 -17.14 -23.95
C SER A 254 10.71 -16.46 -23.92
N GLU A 255 11.59 -16.82 -24.86
CA GLU A 255 12.89 -16.16 -25.06
C GLU A 255 12.74 -14.63 -25.27
N LYS A 256 11.58 -14.19 -25.78
CA LYS A 256 11.25 -12.77 -25.93
C LYS A 256 11.40 -12.00 -24.61
N MET A 257 11.08 -12.62 -23.48
CA MET A 257 11.16 -11.97 -22.16
C MET A 257 12.59 -11.64 -21.77
N VAL A 258 13.56 -12.45 -22.20
CA VAL A 258 15.00 -12.19 -21.98
C VAL A 258 15.47 -11.10 -22.93
N LYS A 259 15.07 -11.15 -24.20
CA LYS A 259 15.44 -10.14 -25.22
C LYS A 259 14.93 -8.74 -24.91
N GLU A 260 13.80 -8.63 -24.22
CA GLU A 260 13.17 -7.37 -23.84
C GLU A 260 13.47 -6.93 -22.39
N ASP A 261 14.42 -7.58 -21.72
CA ASP A 261 14.85 -7.25 -20.35
C ASP A 261 13.67 -7.18 -19.35
N VAL A 262 12.66 -8.05 -19.51
CA VAL A 262 11.41 -7.96 -18.74
C VAL A 262 11.65 -8.14 -17.24
N TYR A 263 12.50 -9.09 -16.85
CA TYR A 263 12.80 -9.40 -15.45
C TYR A 263 14.26 -9.09 -15.06
N THR A 264 14.90 -8.16 -15.75
CA THR A 264 16.28 -7.76 -15.43
C THR A 264 16.29 -6.91 -14.15
N SER A 265 17.15 -7.23 -13.19
CA SER A 265 17.37 -6.49 -11.93
C SER A 265 18.80 -5.95 -11.82
N ILE A 266 19.01 -4.95 -10.97
CA ILE A 266 20.36 -4.41 -10.67
C ILE A 266 20.71 -4.73 -9.22
N HIS A 267 21.87 -5.35 -9.03
CA HIS A 267 22.46 -5.64 -7.74
C HIS A 267 23.72 -4.81 -7.53
N ILE A 268 23.93 -4.33 -6.30
CA ILE A 268 25.07 -3.49 -5.93
C ILE A 268 25.75 -4.14 -4.74
N GLU A 269 27.04 -4.45 -4.90
CA GLU A 269 27.90 -4.97 -3.84
C GLU A 269 28.94 -3.93 -3.45
N GLU A 270 29.30 -3.94 -2.17
CA GLU A 270 30.25 -2.99 -1.58
C GLU A 270 31.37 -3.79 -0.92
N TYR A 271 32.61 -3.48 -1.30
CA TYR A 271 33.81 -4.11 -0.78
C TYR A 271 34.63 -3.03 -0.10
N GLU A 272 34.83 -3.17 1.20
CA GLU A 272 35.66 -2.26 1.98
C GLU A 272 37.05 -2.87 2.17
N LEU A 273 38.08 -2.05 1.94
CA LEU A 273 39.46 -2.39 2.22
C LEU A 273 40.04 -1.32 3.14
N GLU A 274 40.47 -1.75 4.33
CA GLU A 274 41.13 -0.88 5.30
C GLU A 274 42.59 -1.27 5.38
N ALA A 275 43.49 -0.29 5.22
CA ALA A 275 44.89 -0.46 5.59
C ALA A 275 45.04 -0.25 7.10
N ARG A 276 45.69 -1.19 7.79
CA ARG A 276 45.86 -1.12 9.25
C ARG A 276 47.34 -1.04 9.61
N ASP A 277 47.64 -0.29 10.66
CA ASP A 277 48.97 -0.33 11.26
C ASP A 277 49.19 -1.65 11.98
N THR A 278 50.14 -2.45 11.50
CA THR A 278 50.58 -3.66 12.20
C THR A 278 51.82 -3.38 13.05
N LYS A 279 52.14 -4.30 13.96
CA LYS A 279 53.37 -4.21 14.75
C LYS A 279 54.66 -4.32 13.93
N LEU A 280 54.59 -4.85 12.71
CA LEU A 280 55.74 -4.99 11.80
C LEU A 280 55.91 -3.77 10.88
N GLY A 281 54.95 -2.83 10.92
CA GLY A 281 54.89 -1.64 10.09
C GLY A 281 53.47 -1.39 9.57
N PRO A 282 53.21 -0.19 9.04
CA PRO A 282 51.98 0.11 8.30
C PRO A 282 51.80 -0.84 7.12
N GLU A 283 50.57 -1.30 6.90
CA GLU A 283 50.12 -1.98 5.66
C GLU A 283 50.07 -1.02 4.46
#